data_AF-A0A5C4LZZ8-F1
#
_entry.id   AF-A0A5C4LZZ8-F1
#
_cell.length_a   1.000
_cell.length_b   1.000
_cell.length_c   1.000
_cell.angle_alpha   90.00
_cell.angle_beta   90.00
_cell.angle_gamma   90.00
#
_symmetry.space_group_name_H-M   'P 1'
#
loop_
_entity.id
_entity.type
_entity.pdbx_description
1 polymer ?
#
loop_
_entity_poly.entity_id
_entity_poly.type
_entity_poly.pdbx_seq_one_letter_code
_entity_poly.pdbx_strand_id
1 'polypeptide(L)'
;MVADGKAAARRLPRAERREQILAAATRAFARAGYAATGLDQVAAEAGVTHVIVYRHFASKADLYRAVLDRAKDRLSETVGRGTYDEAAIPALLRAASDDPDGFRLLFRHAAREPEFRDVVDGIRAASTEIAQRHLAEAVPEGPWQDWAASLIPTVVLEAVIAWLDAGRPDPEHAPGRIGYIVGEVIQAARSA
;
A
#
# COMPACT_ATOMS: atom_id res chain seq x y z
N MET A 1 -11.22 -35.61 -42.47
CA MET A 1 -11.92 -35.58 -41.18
C MET A 1 -11.25 -34.51 -40.33
N VAL A 2 -11.78 -33.29 -40.37
CA VAL A 2 -11.25 -32.12 -39.66
C VAL A 2 -12.05 -31.99 -38.36
N ALA A 3 -11.36 -31.98 -37.24
CA ALA A 3 -11.88 -31.47 -35.98
C ALA A 3 -10.72 -30.79 -35.24
N ASP A 4 -10.42 -29.57 -35.69
CA ASP A 4 -9.52 -28.65 -35.01
C ASP A 4 -10.33 -28.02 -33.85
N GLY A 5 -10.09 -28.53 -32.65
CA GLY A 5 -10.93 -28.31 -31.46
C GLY A 5 -10.12 -27.94 -30.23
N LYS A 6 -9.14 -27.05 -30.36
CA LYS A 6 -8.65 -26.30 -29.19
C LYS A 6 -9.43 -25.01 -29.11
N ALA A 7 -10.45 -25.02 -28.26
CA ALA A 7 -11.20 -23.84 -27.84
C ALA A 7 -10.25 -22.65 -27.67
N ALA A 8 -10.37 -21.67 -28.58
CA ALA A 8 -9.63 -20.42 -28.51
C ALA A 8 -9.86 -19.83 -27.13
N ALA A 9 -8.79 -19.76 -26.33
CA ALA A 9 -8.80 -19.16 -25.00
C ALA A 9 -9.58 -17.84 -25.08
N ARG A 10 -10.74 -17.82 -24.44
CA ARG A 10 -11.68 -16.69 -24.44
C ARG A 10 -10.86 -15.41 -24.22
N ARG A 11 -10.80 -14.54 -25.24
CA ARG A 11 -10.04 -13.27 -25.16
C ARG A 11 -10.57 -12.51 -23.96
N LEU A 12 -9.81 -12.44 -22.86
CA LEU A 12 -10.19 -11.62 -21.72
C LEU A 12 -10.40 -10.18 -22.22
N PRO A 13 -11.46 -9.50 -21.76
CA PRO A 13 -11.63 -8.07 -21.95
C PRO A 13 -10.36 -7.30 -21.58
N ARG A 14 -10.11 -6.18 -22.26
CA ARG A 14 -8.88 -5.38 -22.09
C ARG A 14 -8.65 -4.97 -20.62
N ALA A 15 -9.71 -4.65 -19.88
CA ALA A 15 -9.65 -4.29 -18.46
C ALA A 15 -9.21 -5.48 -17.59
N GLU A 16 -9.84 -6.65 -17.73
CA GLU A 16 -9.45 -7.86 -16.99
C GLU A 16 -8.01 -8.27 -17.28
N ARG A 17 -7.55 -8.10 -18.53
CA ARG A 17 -6.15 -8.35 -18.90
C ARG A 17 -5.18 -7.37 -18.24
N ARG A 18 -5.55 -6.09 -18.18
CA ARG A 18 -4.76 -5.09 -17.45
C ARG A 18 -4.66 -5.46 -15.97
N GLU A 19 -5.77 -5.85 -15.36
CA GLU A 19 -5.82 -6.30 -13.97
C GLU A 19 -4.96 -7.54 -13.69
N GLN A 20 -4.98 -8.51 -14.59
CA GLN A 20 -4.12 -9.70 -14.54
C GLN A 20 -2.63 -9.32 -14.53
N ILE A 21 -2.22 -8.42 -15.43
CA ILE A 21 -0.82 -7.94 -15.50
C ILE A 21 -0.44 -7.20 -14.23
N LEU A 22 -1.30 -6.29 -13.74
CA LEU A 22 -1.04 -5.53 -12.52
C LEU A 22 -0.92 -6.45 -11.29
N ALA A 23 -1.73 -7.50 -11.19
CA ALA A 23 -1.68 -8.44 -10.07
C ALA A 23 -0.39 -9.25 -10.07
N ALA A 24 0.06 -9.70 -11.25
CA ALA A 24 1.34 -10.37 -11.42
C ALA A 24 2.52 -9.43 -11.12
N ALA A 25 2.45 -8.18 -11.61
CA ALA A 25 3.47 -7.17 -11.35
C ALA A 25 3.60 -6.88 -9.84
N THR A 26 2.47 -6.75 -9.13
CA THR A 26 2.44 -6.51 -7.67
C THR A 26 3.25 -7.57 -6.94
N ARG A 27 2.97 -8.86 -7.19
CA ARG A 27 3.71 -9.97 -6.57
C ARG A 27 5.19 -9.98 -6.96
N ALA A 28 5.50 -9.76 -8.24
CA ALA A 28 6.88 -9.74 -8.73
C ALA A 28 7.72 -8.65 -8.03
N PHE A 29 7.18 -7.43 -8.01
CA PHE A 29 7.83 -6.29 -7.37
C PHE A 29 7.90 -6.44 -5.84
N ALA A 30 6.87 -6.97 -5.18
CA ALA A 30 6.89 -7.17 -3.72
C ALA A 30 7.98 -8.18 -3.31
N ARG A 31 8.20 -9.20 -4.15
CA ARG A 31 9.19 -10.25 -3.89
C ARG A 31 10.63 -9.80 -4.14
N ALA A 32 10.90 -9.11 -5.25
CA ALA A 32 12.27 -8.81 -5.70
C ALA A 32 12.62 -7.30 -5.68
N GLY A 33 11.66 -6.43 -5.40
CA GLY A 33 11.81 -4.98 -5.49
C GLY A 33 11.74 -4.46 -6.93
N TYR A 34 11.73 -3.13 -7.08
CA TYR A 34 11.66 -2.47 -8.37
C TYR A 34 12.88 -2.81 -9.23
N ALA A 35 14.10 -2.51 -8.77
CA ALA A 35 15.33 -2.67 -9.56
C ALA A 35 15.51 -4.07 -10.17
N ALA A 36 15.31 -5.15 -9.40
CA ALA A 36 15.56 -6.52 -9.83
C ALA A 36 14.41 -7.15 -10.65
N THR A 37 13.26 -6.49 -10.77
CA THR A 37 12.10 -7.02 -11.51
C THR A 37 12.06 -6.50 -12.95
N GLY A 38 12.07 -7.38 -13.95
CA GLY A 38 11.94 -7.04 -15.37
C GLY A 38 10.52 -7.23 -15.92
N LEU A 39 10.19 -6.55 -17.03
CA LEU A 39 8.89 -6.72 -17.71
C LEU A 39 8.68 -8.15 -18.24
N ASP A 40 9.75 -8.84 -18.63
CA ASP A 40 9.69 -10.25 -19.03
C ASP A 40 9.29 -11.18 -17.88
N GLN A 41 9.82 -10.92 -16.67
CA GLN A 41 9.46 -11.68 -15.48
C GLN A 41 7.99 -11.45 -15.13
N VAL A 42 7.49 -10.21 -15.24
CA VAL A 42 6.07 -9.91 -15.07
C VAL A 42 5.22 -10.61 -16.12
N ALA A 43 5.64 -10.63 -17.38
CA ALA A 43 4.92 -11.33 -18.45
C ALA A 43 4.80 -12.82 -18.16
N ALA A 44 5.91 -13.45 -17.75
CA ALA A 44 5.94 -14.85 -17.35
C ALA A 44 5.03 -15.12 -16.13
N GLU A 45 5.09 -14.27 -15.10
CA GLU A 45 4.26 -14.38 -13.90
C GLU A 45 2.76 -14.15 -14.19
N ALA A 46 2.45 -13.32 -15.18
CA ALA A 46 1.09 -13.08 -15.64
C ALA A 46 0.57 -14.17 -16.58
N GLY A 47 1.43 -15.05 -17.12
CA GLY A 47 1.06 -16.01 -18.16
C GLY A 47 0.68 -15.33 -19.49
N VAL A 48 1.30 -14.19 -19.81
CA VAL A 48 1.08 -13.44 -21.06
C VAL A 48 2.40 -13.26 -21.81
N THR A 49 2.31 -12.92 -23.10
CA THR A 49 3.52 -12.59 -23.87
C THR A 49 4.03 -11.19 -23.52
N HIS A 50 5.34 -10.96 -23.66
CA HIS A 50 5.97 -9.66 -23.49
C HIS A 50 5.27 -8.56 -24.31
N VAL A 51 4.92 -8.85 -25.57
CA VAL A 51 4.15 -7.94 -26.44
C VAL A 51 2.83 -7.49 -25.81
N ILE A 52 2.15 -8.34 -25.05
CA ILE A 52 0.91 -7.97 -24.35
C ILE A 52 1.21 -6.95 -23.24
N VAL A 53 2.27 -7.14 -22.46
CA VAL A 53 2.66 -6.18 -21.40
C VAL A 53 2.93 -4.81 -22.00
N TYR A 54 3.72 -4.73 -23.08
CA TYR A 54 4.08 -3.48 -23.75
C TYR A 54 2.88 -2.76 -24.40
N ARG A 55 1.81 -3.49 -24.75
CA ARG A 55 0.56 -2.87 -25.23
C ARG A 55 -0.24 -2.16 -24.12
N HIS A 56 -0.01 -2.51 -22.87
CA HIS A 56 -0.69 -1.95 -21.71
C HIS A 56 0.15 -0.93 -20.94
N PHE A 57 1.48 -1.04 -20.99
CA PHE A 57 2.42 -0.21 -20.25
C PHE A 57 3.62 0.13 -21.14
N ALA A 58 3.93 1.41 -21.30
CA ALA A 58 5.01 1.86 -22.18
C ALA A 58 6.40 1.61 -21.58
N SER A 59 6.50 1.56 -20.25
CA SER A 59 7.72 1.29 -19.52
C SER A 59 7.48 0.50 -18.23
N LYS A 60 8.58 0.00 -17.63
CA LYS A 60 8.57 -0.59 -16.29
C LYS A 60 8.15 0.42 -15.23
N ALA A 61 8.55 1.69 -15.37
CA ALA A 61 8.15 2.76 -14.49
C ALA A 61 6.63 3.01 -14.55
N ASP A 62 6.04 3.00 -15.75
CA ASP A 62 4.58 3.16 -15.92
C ASP A 62 3.81 1.99 -15.31
N LEU A 63 4.32 0.76 -15.47
CA LEU A 63 3.75 -0.40 -14.81
C LEU A 63 3.85 -0.29 -13.29
N TYR A 64 4.99 0.14 -12.75
CA TYR A 64 5.19 0.27 -11.32
C TYR A 64 4.30 1.37 -10.72
N ARG A 65 4.19 2.55 -11.37
CA ARG A 65 3.24 3.60 -10.96
C ARG A 65 1.80 3.07 -10.93
N ALA A 66 1.38 2.37 -11.98
CA ALA A 66 0.04 1.78 -12.02
C ALA A 66 -0.19 0.70 -10.94
N VAL A 67 0.85 -0.02 -10.50
CA VAL A 67 0.78 -0.92 -9.35
C VAL A 67 0.62 -0.14 -8.04
N LEU A 68 1.37 0.96 -7.86
CA LEU A 68 1.25 1.81 -6.68
C LEU A 68 -0.12 2.49 -6.60
N ASP A 69 -0.62 3.01 -7.72
CA ASP A 69 -1.95 3.62 -7.81
C ASP A 69 -3.03 2.60 -7.44
N ARG A 70 -2.94 1.38 -7.98
CA ARG A 70 -3.84 0.29 -7.63
C ARG A 70 -3.79 -0.05 -6.14
N ALA A 71 -2.60 -0.11 -5.54
CA ALA A 71 -2.45 -0.39 -4.10
C ALA A 71 -3.03 0.74 -3.24
N LYS A 72 -2.83 2.00 -3.65
CA LYS A 72 -3.43 3.18 -3.02
C LYS A 72 -4.95 3.16 -3.10
N ASP A 73 -5.52 2.80 -4.26
CA ASP A 73 -6.98 2.73 -4.43
C ASP A 73 -7.59 1.67 -3.50
N ARG A 74 -7.00 0.47 -3.45
CA ARG A 74 -7.42 -0.61 -2.53
C ARG A 74 -7.31 -0.22 -1.06
N LEU A 75 -6.22 0.45 -0.70
CA LEU A 75 -6.04 0.99 0.64
C LEU A 75 -7.16 1.99 0.98
N SER A 76 -7.46 2.90 0.04
CA SER A 76 -8.50 3.93 0.22
C SER A 76 -9.90 3.32 0.31
N GLU A 77 -10.17 2.25 -0.42
CA GLU A 77 -11.43 1.48 -0.33
C GLU A 77 -11.61 0.85 1.05
N THR A 78 -10.53 0.37 1.67
CA THR A 78 -10.58 -0.34 2.96
C THR A 78 -10.58 0.62 4.15
N VAL A 79 -9.75 1.67 4.10
CA VAL A 79 -9.58 2.64 5.20
C VAL A 79 -10.64 3.74 5.16
N GLY A 80 -11.29 3.96 4.01
CA GLY A 80 -12.24 5.05 3.83
C GLY A 80 -11.54 6.41 3.69
N ARG A 81 -12.34 7.49 3.53
CA ARG A 81 -11.82 8.84 3.29
C ARG A 81 -11.44 9.54 4.61
N GLY A 82 -10.34 9.11 5.22
CA GLY A 82 -9.46 9.99 6.00
C GLY A 82 -9.93 10.42 7.38
N THR A 83 -10.44 9.49 8.20
CA THR A 83 -10.55 9.70 9.65
C THR A 83 -9.43 8.95 10.38
N TYR A 84 -8.64 9.67 11.20
CA TYR A 84 -7.86 9.06 12.27
C TYR A 84 -8.82 8.94 13.45
N ASP A 85 -9.58 7.86 13.53
CA ASP A 85 -10.41 7.53 14.67
C ASP A 85 -10.03 6.15 15.21
N GLU A 86 -10.74 5.66 16.23
CA GLU A 86 -10.48 4.33 16.81
C GLU A 86 -10.54 3.19 15.77
N ALA A 87 -11.20 3.40 14.62
CA ALA A 87 -11.31 2.42 13.54
C ALA A 87 -10.15 2.48 12.52
N ALA A 88 -9.31 3.51 12.53
CA ALA A 88 -8.22 3.68 11.57
C ALA A 88 -7.18 2.55 11.65
N ILE A 89 -6.73 2.20 12.86
CA ILE A 89 -5.75 1.11 13.06
C ILE A 89 -6.33 -0.25 12.64
N PRO A 90 -7.53 -0.67 13.10
CA PRO A 90 -8.19 -1.87 12.57
C PRO A 90 -8.31 -1.88 11.04
N ALA A 91 -8.63 -0.73 10.42
CA ALA A 91 -8.76 -0.65 8.98
C ALA A 91 -7.41 -0.82 8.25
N LEU A 92 -6.33 -0.23 8.76
CA LEU A 92 -4.98 -0.43 8.22
C LEU A 92 -4.52 -1.88 8.35
N LEU A 93 -4.79 -2.53 9.49
CA LEU A 93 -4.47 -3.95 9.70
C LEU A 93 -5.25 -4.87 8.74
N ARG A 94 -6.53 -4.55 8.47
CA ARG A 94 -7.34 -5.23 7.45
C ARG A 94 -6.76 -5.01 6.05
N ALA A 95 -6.49 -3.77 5.67
CA ALA A 95 -5.91 -3.44 4.36
C ALA A 95 -4.57 -4.16 4.13
N ALA A 96 -3.70 -4.19 5.14
CA ALA A 96 -2.43 -4.93 5.10
C ALA A 96 -2.63 -6.45 5.00
N SER A 97 -3.72 -6.98 5.57
CA SER A 97 -4.04 -8.42 5.50
C SER A 97 -4.65 -8.83 4.16
N ASP A 98 -5.47 -7.96 3.57
CA ASP A 98 -6.19 -8.20 2.33
C ASP A 98 -5.26 -8.09 1.10
N ASP A 99 -4.29 -7.18 1.13
CA ASP A 99 -3.26 -7.03 0.09
C ASP A 99 -1.85 -6.82 0.67
N PRO A 100 -1.21 -7.87 1.23
CA PRO A 100 0.10 -7.75 1.87
C PRO A 100 1.21 -7.26 0.94
N ASP A 101 1.17 -7.66 -0.33
CA ASP A 101 2.17 -7.30 -1.33
C ASP A 101 1.99 -5.85 -1.77
N GLY A 102 0.75 -5.43 -2.06
CA GLY A 102 0.43 -4.04 -2.37
C GLY A 102 0.77 -3.10 -1.22
N PHE A 103 0.47 -3.49 0.02
CA PHE A 103 0.79 -2.70 1.20
C PHE A 103 2.31 -2.51 1.38
N ARG A 104 3.10 -3.60 1.26
CA ARG A 104 4.57 -3.51 1.31
C ARG A 104 5.15 -2.68 0.17
N LEU A 105 4.61 -2.81 -1.03
CA LEU A 105 5.06 -2.03 -2.18
C LEU A 105 4.87 -0.54 -1.95
N LEU A 106 3.68 -0.15 -1.48
CA LEU A 106 3.32 1.24 -1.25
C LEU A 106 4.16 1.89 -0.15
N PHE A 107 4.36 1.20 0.98
CA PHE A 107 4.98 1.82 2.15
C PHE A 107 6.47 1.50 2.35
N ARG A 108 6.98 0.40 1.79
CA ARG A 108 8.38 -0.03 1.98
C ARG A 108 9.24 0.12 0.73
N HIS A 109 8.74 -0.33 -0.41
CA HIS A 109 9.54 -0.35 -1.65
C HIS A 109 9.53 1.01 -2.34
N ALA A 110 8.37 1.65 -2.51
CA ALA A 110 8.29 2.99 -3.11
C ALA A 110 9.13 4.02 -2.33
N ALA A 111 9.15 3.94 -1.00
CA ALA A 111 9.94 4.83 -0.13
C ALA A 111 11.46 4.79 -0.39
N ARG A 112 11.97 3.72 -1.01
CA ARG A 112 13.40 3.53 -1.30
C ARG A 112 13.80 3.96 -2.71
N GLU A 113 12.83 4.25 -3.57
CA GLU A 113 13.05 4.53 -4.99
C GLU A 113 12.87 6.03 -5.27
N PRO A 114 13.95 6.78 -5.61
CA PRO A 114 13.86 8.23 -5.84
C PRO A 114 12.84 8.64 -6.91
N GLU A 115 12.61 7.77 -7.91
CA GLU A 115 11.67 8.00 -9.01
C GLU A 115 10.20 8.05 -8.56
N PHE A 116 9.86 7.45 -7.41
CA PHE A 116 8.50 7.34 -6.89
C PHE A 116 8.31 8.04 -5.55
N ARG A 117 9.24 8.95 -5.21
CA ARG A 117 9.20 9.70 -3.95
C ARG A 117 7.95 10.58 -3.84
N ASP A 118 7.47 11.11 -4.96
CA ASP A 118 6.25 11.91 -5.05
C ASP A 118 5.01 11.18 -4.50
N VAL A 119 4.90 9.88 -4.79
CA VAL A 119 3.81 9.03 -4.27
C VAL A 119 3.88 8.93 -2.74
N VAL A 120 5.08 8.69 -2.22
CA VAL A 120 5.33 8.50 -0.79
C VAL A 120 5.14 9.80 -0.02
N ASP A 121 5.68 10.90 -0.54
CA ASP A 121 5.55 12.23 0.02
C ASP A 121 4.08 12.66 0.07
N GLY A 122 3.30 12.36 -0.99
CA GLY A 122 1.86 12.64 -1.04
C GLY A 122 1.08 11.87 0.03
N ILE A 123 1.37 10.58 0.23
CA ILE A 123 0.72 9.76 1.27
C ILE A 123 1.09 10.27 2.67
N ARG A 124 2.36 10.61 2.88
CA ARG A 124 2.84 11.15 4.15
C ARG A 124 2.14 12.48 4.48
N ALA A 125 2.12 13.41 3.53
CA ALA A 125 1.47 14.71 3.70
C ALA A 125 -0.02 14.56 4.03
N ALA A 126 -0.74 13.72 3.28
CA ALA A 126 -2.15 13.45 3.55
C ALA A 126 -2.38 12.84 4.95
N SER A 127 -1.51 11.92 5.38
CA SER A 127 -1.61 11.27 6.69
C SER A 127 -1.32 12.24 7.83
N THR A 128 -0.31 13.12 7.67
CA THR A 128 0.00 14.18 8.64
C THR A 128 -1.16 15.16 8.77
N GLU A 129 -1.76 15.59 7.66
CA GLU A 129 -2.90 16.52 7.68
C GLU A 129 -4.12 15.91 8.41
N ILE A 130 -4.39 14.63 8.17
CA ILE A 130 -5.45 13.90 8.88
C ILE A 130 -5.14 13.82 10.39
N ALA A 131 -3.90 13.51 10.76
CA ALA A 131 -3.48 13.45 12.16
C ALA A 131 -3.56 14.82 12.85
N GLN A 132 -3.16 15.91 12.18
CA GLN A 132 -3.29 17.28 12.70
C GLN A 132 -4.75 17.60 13.04
N ARG A 133 -5.67 17.32 12.11
CA ARG A 133 -7.11 17.54 12.32
C ARG A 133 -7.64 16.76 13.52
N HIS A 134 -7.21 15.51 13.71
CA HIS A 134 -7.63 14.69 14.84
C HIS A 134 -7.04 15.17 16.17
N LEU A 135 -5.77 15.59 16.17
CA LEU A 135 -5.09 16.05 17.38
C LEU A 135 -5.54 17.43 17.86
N ALA A 136 -6.21 18.22 17.03
CA ALA A 136 -6.70 19.56 17.40
C ALA A 136 -7.57 19.57 18.67
N GLU A 137 -8.31 18.48 18.93
CA GLU A 137 -9.15 18.35 20.12
C GLU A 137 -8.39 17.77 21.33
N ALA A 138 -7.28 17.07 21.08
CA ALA A 138 -6.53 16.35 22.11
C ALA A 138 -5.31 17.13 22.60
N VAL A 139 -4.55 17.77 21.72
CA VAL A 139 -3.25 18.40 22.02
C VAL A 139 -3.33 19.90 21.72
N PRO A 140 -2.88 20.79 22.62
CA PRO A 140 -2.84 22.23 22.36
C PRO A 140 -2.03 22.56 21.09
N GLU A 141 -2.44 23.59 20.36
CA GLU A 141 -1.71 24.05 19.17
C GLU A 141 -0.27 24.43 19.52
N GLY A 142 0.68 23.94 18.73
CA GLY A 142 2.09 24.24 18.90
C GLY A 142 3.03 23.13 18.43
N PRO A 143 4.34 23.28 18.68
CA PRO A 143 5.37 22.37 18.15
C PRO A 143 5.17 20.90 18.53
N TRP A 144 4.59 20.62 19.71
CA TRP A 144 4.33 19.25 20.16
C TRP A 144 3.13 18.59 19.47
N GLN A 145 2.13 19.39 19.06
CA GLN A 145 1.05 18.90 18.22
C GLN A 145 1.58 18.57 16.81
N ASP A 146 2.40 19.44 16.23
CA ASP A 146 3.03 19.21 14.92
C ASP A 146 3.95 17.98 14.94
N TRP A 147 4.72 17.83 16.02
CA TRP A 147 5.55 16.66 16.27
C TRP A 147 4.70 15.38 16.33
N ALA A 148 3.63 15.36 17.13
CA ALA A 148 2.76 14.20 17.25
C ALA A 148 2.06 13.87 15.93
N ALA A 149 1.57 14.89 15.20
CA ALA A 149 0.92 14.70 13.91
C ALA A 149 1.87 14.15 12.83
N SER A 150 3.16 14.46 12.94
CA SER A 150 4.18 13.90 12.05
C SER A 150 4.61 12.49 12.47
N LEU A 151 4.66 12.20 13.77
CA LEU A 151 5.16 10.95 14.32
C LEU A 151 4.13 9.82 14.28
N ILE A 152 2.87 10.08 14.66
CA ILE A 152 1.83 9.06 14.80
C ILE A 152 1.63 8.25 13.50
N PRO A 153 1.46 8.85 12.32
CA PRO A 153 1.35 8.08 11.07
C PRO A 153 2.56 7.18 10.80
N THR A 154 3.77 7.69 11.09
CA THR A 154 5.00 6.92 10.90
C THR A 154 5.03 5.70 11.82
N VAL A 155 4.72 5.89 13.11
CA VAL A 155 4.71 4.81 14.11
C VAL A 155 3.64 3.77 13.80
N VAL A 156 2.43 4.20 13.44
CA VAL A 156 1.35 3.28 13.07
C VAL A 156 1.73 2.45 11.84
N LEU A 157 2.26 3.08 10.79
CA LEU A 157 2.67 2.36 9.58
C LEU A 157 3.78 1.35 9.85
N GLU A 158 4.82 1.75 10.59
CA GLU A 158 5.92 0.85 10.95
C GLU A 158 5.42 -0.31 11.83
N ALA A 159 4.52 -0.06 12.77
CA ALA A 159 3.93 -1.10 13.60
C ALA A 159 3.10 -2.10 12.78
N VAL A 160 2.30 -1.63 11.80
CA VAL A 160 1.52 -2.48 10.89
C VAL A 160 2.44 -3.32 9.99
N ILE A 161 3.50 -2.72 9.43
CA ILE A 161 4.48 -3.45 8.61
C ILE A 161 5.20 -4.52 9.45
N ALA A 162 5.68 -4.16 10.64
CA ALA A 162 6.34 -5.09 11.54
C ALA A 162 5.43 -6.25 11.93
N TRP A 163 4.15 -5.97 12.22
CA TRP A 163 3.14 -6.99 12.49
C TRP A 163 2.90 -7.92 11.27
N LEU A 164 2.82 -7.35 10.07
CA LEU A 164 2.65 -8.10 8.83
C LEU A 164 3.85 -9.02 8.54
N ASP A 165 5.07 -8.52 8.78
CA ASP A 165 6.31 -9.27 8.60
C ASP A 165 6.51 -10.36 9.67
N ALA A 166 6.00 -10.15 10.87
CA ALA A 166 5.96 -11.16 11.94
C ALA A 166 4.94 -12.29 11.70
N GLY A 167 4.22 -12.28 10.56
CA GLY A 167 3.24 -13.30 10.22
C GLY A 167 1.85 -13.03 10.82
N ARG A 168 1.53 -11.78 11.15
CA ARG A 168 0.23 -11.33 11.68
C ARG A 168 -0.13 -11.99 13.02
N PRO A 169 0.75 -11.92 14.04
CA PRO A 169 0.47 -12.52 15.35
C PRO A 169 -0.73 -11.85 16.01
N ASP A 170 -1.60 -12.66 16.60
CA ASP A 170 -2.72 -12.23 17.45
C ASP A 170 -3.53 -11.04 16.88
N PRO A 171 -4.22 -11.23 15.74
CA PRO A 171 -4.89 -10.15 15.02
C PRO A 171 -5.97 -9.43 15.83
N GLU A 172 -6.58 -10.10 16.81
CA GLU A 172 -7.65 -9.55 17.64
C GLU A 172 -7.13 -8.46 18.60
N HIS A 173 -5.92 -8.64 19.15
CA HIS A 173 -5.32 -7.68 20.07
C HIS A 173 -4.35 -6.70 19.40
N ALA A 174 -3.93 -6.96 18.16
CA ALA A 174 -3.02 -6.10 17.41
C ALA A 174 -3.49 -4.62 17.34
N PRO A 175 -4.78 -4.30 17.10
CA PRO A 175 -5.24 -2.91 17.10
C PRO A 175 -5.01 -2.21 18.43
N GLY A 176 -5.33 -2.87 19.54
CA GLY A 176 -5.16 -2.31 20.89
C GLY A 176 -3.68 -2.08 21.25
N ARG A 177 -2.79 -3.00 20.85
CA ARG A 177 -1.34 -2.86 21.07
C ARG A 177 -0.76 -1.66 20.32
N ILE A 178 -1.17 -1.44 19.07
CA ILE A 178 -0.72 -0.29 18.28
C ILE A 178 -1.36 1.00 18.82
N GLY A 179 -2.64 0.96 19.17
CA GLY A 179 -3.37 2.09 19.75
C GLY A 179 -2.76 2.57 21.08
N TYR A 180 -2.27 1.64 21.90
CA TYR A 180 -1.54 1.98 23.13
C TYR A 180 -0.31 2.86 22.85
N ILE A 181 0.50 2.52 21.85
CA ILE A 181 1.67 3.31 21.45
C ILE A 181 1.27 4.72 20.99
N VAL A 182 0.18 4.82 20.22
CA VAL A 182 -0.36 6.12 19.79
C VAL A 182 -0.80 6.96 20.99
N GLY A 183 -1.46 6.35 21.97
CA GLY A 183 -1.85 7.01 23.22
C GLY A 183 -0.66 7.58 23.99
N GLU A 184 0.45 6.86 24.07
CA GLU A 184 1.69 7.34 24.72
C GLU A 184 2.28 8.55 23.98
N VAL A 185 2.25 8.56 22.64
CA VAL A 185 2.72 9.72 21.84
C VAL A 185 1.84 10.94 22.10
N ILE A 186 0.52 10.77 22.12
CA ILE A 186 -0.43 11.85 22.42
C ILE A 186 -0.19 12.39 23.83
N GLN A 187 -0.01 11.50 24.81
CA GLN A 187 0.22 11.91 26.19
C GLN A 187 1.53 12.68 26.36
N ALA A 188 2.61 12.23 25.71
CA ALA A 188 3.87 12.95 25.69
C ALA A 188 3.71 14.37 25.14
N ALA A 189 2.97 14.52 24.03
CA ALA A 189 2.73 15.83 23.40
C ALA A 189 1.87 16.77 24.25
N ARG A 190 0.97 16.25 25.09
CA ARG A 190 0.14 17.03 26.01
C ARG A 190 0.90 17.52 27.24
N SER A 191 1.91 16.76 27.67
CA SER A 191 2.60 16.97 28.94
C SER A 191 3.71 18.02 28.91
N ALA A 192 3.92 18.66 27.76
CA ALA A 192 5.08 19.50 27.46
C ALA A 192 4.75 20.99 27.36
#